data_AF-A0A5C9CW80-F1
#
_entry.id   AF-A0A5C9CW80-F1
#
_cell.length_a   1.000
_cell.length_b   1.000
_cell.length_c   1.000
_cell.angle_alpha   90.00
_cell.angle_beta   90.00
_cell.angle_gamma   90.00
#
_symmetry.space_group_name_H-M   'P 1'
#
loop_
_entity.id
_entity.type
_entity.pdbx_description
1 polymer ?
#
loop_
_entity_poly.entity_id
_entity_poly.type
_entity_poly.pdbx_seq_one_letter_code
_entity_poly.pdbx_strand_id
1 'polypeptide(L)'
;RLGFTSKKTMQIAQKLYEGVSLGAHRTGLITYMRTDSTRIAESALAEAREWVAIKYPGQLPDQVQRYSSSGASQDAHEAIRPTKVSMDPETVGKYLAKDELKLYSLIWERFVASQMIPAQMKVVTVDLEIGQGIFRVSASSYAEEGFYKVIKLAATKEERSSHFLALEPDQVMAVEKLDGIQHFTQGSSRFTDASIIKALEELGIGRPSTYAPTISTLIERYYVSRQNKQLVPSTLGRMITEILTQFFPDVIDAGFTAQMEKLLDQVEEESVDWVSAMKDFYMPFKTRLDELMSTLSSKKGQLDEETERVCELCGKPMVKKLGRFGFFLACTGFPACKNTKSIPLAVCPKCEGDIVERKNAKGKRKTFYGCANYPTCDFLTYHRPTDSHCPQCGWFLVEKADKRSGSHKACINPACGYLHSKDESVQEE
;
A
#
# COMPACT_ATOMS: atom_id res chain seq x y z
N ARG A 1 -5.97 -0.26 -9.07
CA ARG A 1 -5.93 -0.38 -10.56
C ARG A 1 -4.59 0.07 -11.16
N LEU A 2 -4.15 1.31 -10.98
CA LEU A 2 -2.96 1.86 -11.68
C LEU A 2 -1.60 1.48 -11.06
N GLY A 3 -1.59 0.96 -9.84
CA GLY A 3 -0.35 0.64 -9.10
C GLY A 3 0.43 1.89 -8.66
N PHE A 4 -0.23 3.05 -8.58
CA PHE A 4 0.35 4.28 -8.06
C PHE A 4 0.38 4.25 -6.53
N THR A 5 1.38 4.89 -5.94
CA THR A 5 1.39 5.18 -4.50
C THR A 5 0.43 6.33 -4.20
N SER A 6 0.05 6.50 -2.93
CA SER A 6 -0.79 7.63 -2.49
C SER A 6 -0.14 8.97 -2.86
N LYS A 7 1.17 9.14 -2.55
CA LYS A 7 1.97 10.32 -2.91
C LYS A 7 1.93 10.62 -4.41
N LYS A 8 2.13 9.61 -5.26
CA LYS A 8 2.11 9.79 -6.73
C LYS A 8 0.72 10.17 -7.23
N THR A 9 -0.33 9.53 -6.69
CA THR A 9 -1.72 9.81 -7.05
C THR A 9 -2.07 11.26 -6.75
N MET A 10 -1.73 11.74 -5.54
CA MET A 10 -1.97 13.13 -5.14
C MET A 10 -1.18 14.14 -5.96
N GLN A 11 0.10 13.86 -6.27
CA GLN A 11 0.91 14.74 -7.13
C GLN A 11 0.32 14.90 -8.53
N ILE A 12 -0.21 13.82 -9.11
CA ILE A 12 -0.84 13.87 -10.43
C ILE A 12 -2.19 14.58 -10.34
N ALA A 13 -3.01 14.27 -9.32
CA ALA A 13 -4.30 14.92 -9.11
C ALA A 13 -4.15 16.43 -8.92
N GLN A 14 -3.16 16.89 -8.13
CA GLN A 14 -2.83 18.31 -7.97
C GLN A 14 -2.58 18.99 -9.33
N LYS A 15 -1.78 18.36 -10.20
CA LYS A 15 -1.52 18.91 -11.54
C LYS A 15 -2.76 18.97 -12.41
N LEU A 16 -3.61 17.94 -12.36
CA LEU A 16 -4.87 17.93 -13.10
C LEU A 16 -5.82 19.02 -12.59
N TYR A 17 -5.81 19.33 -11.30
CA TYR A 17 -6.58 20.41 -10.68
C TYR A 17 -6.03 21.81 -11.04
N GLU A 18 -4.73 22.06 -10.81
CA GLU A 18 -4.05 23.34 -11.15
C GLU A 18 -3.98 23.60 -12.67
N GLY A 19 -4.23 22.56 -13.45
CA GLY A 19 -4.40 22.60 -14.88
C GLY A 19 -3.17 22.21 -15.69
N VAL A 20 -3.47 21.70 -16.88
CA VAL A 20 -2.52 21.26 -17.90
C VAL A 20 -2.66 22.13 -19.14
N SER A 21 -1.62 22.18 -19.97
CA SER A 21 -1.65 22.93 -21.24
C SER A 21 -2.42 22.15 -22.31
N LEU A 22 -3.62 22.61 -22.64
CA LEU A 22 -4.43 22.13 -23.76
C LEU A 22 -4.21 23.07 -24.96
N GLY A 23 -3.06 22.92 -25.63
CA GLY A 23 -2.64 23.86 -26.67
C GLY A 23 -2.28 25.23 -26.08
N ALA A 24 -3.02 26.26 -26.44
CA ALA A 24 -2.76 27.65 -26.00
C ALA A 24 -3.32 27.99 -24.60
N HIS A 25 -4.20 27.15 -24.04
CA HIS A 25 -4.86 27.44 -22.76
C HIS A 25 -4.41 26.47 -21.68
N ARG A 26 -4.25 26.99 -20.45
CA ARG A 26 -4.10 26.16 -19.25
C ARG A 26 -5.47 25.89 -18.66
N THR A 27 -5.80 24.63 -18.44
CA THR A 27 -7.15 24.24 -18.01
C THR A 27 -7.08 23.19 -16.91
N GLY A 28 -7.77 23.46 -15.79
CA GLY A 28 -8.04 22.49 -14.73
C GLY A 28 -8.99 21.41 -15.24
N LEU A 29 -8.55 20.16 -15.23
CA LEU A 29 -9.30 19.02 -15.75
C LEU A 29 -10.18 18.35 -14.70
N ILE A 30 -9.87 18.49 -13.40
CA ILE A 30 -10.64 17.89 -12.31
C ILE A 30 -10.96 18.92 -11.22
N THR A 31 -11.97 18.62 -10.41
CA THR A 31 -12.28 19.32 -9.15
C THR A 31 -11.21 19.06 -8.09
N TYR A 32 -11.29 19.77 -6.95
CA TYR A 32 -10.30 19.66 -5.89
C TYR A 32 -10.22 18.24 -5.31
N MET A 33 -9.00 17.70 -5.22
CA MET A 33 -8.76 16.27 -4.95
C MET A 33 -8.69 15.88 -3.47
N ARG A 34 -8.78 16.84 -2.54
CA ARG A 34 -8.81 16.58 -1.10
C ARG A 34 -10.22 16.85 -0.60
N THR A 35 -11.05 15.83 -0.73
CA THR A 35 -12.46 15.87 -0.35
C THR A 35 -12.87 14.50 0.17
N ASP A 36 -13.77 14.52 1.14
CA ASP A 36 -14.54 13.41 1.70
C ASP A 36 -15.99 13.38 1.18
N SER A 37 -16.35 14.34 0.31
CA SER A 37 -17.68 14.48 -0.26
C SER A 37 -17.85 13.63 -1.53
N THR A 38 -19.01 13.00 -1.66
CA THR A 38 -19.49 12.38 -2.90
C THR A 38 -20.54 13.24 -3.61
N ARG A 39 -20.81 14.45 -3.11
CA ARG A 39 -21.77 15.38 -3.69
C ARG A 39 -21.30 15.84 -5.06
N ILE A 40 -22.24 16.00 -6.00
CA ILE A 40 -22.00 16.56 -7.33
C ILE A 40 -22.92 17.78 -7.50
N ALA A 41 -22.40 18.88 -8.05
CA ALA A 41 -23.21 20.07 -8.33
C ALA A 41 -24.31 19.78 -9.38
N GLU A 42 -25.46 20.42 -9.22
CA GLU A 42 -26.61 20.25 -10.13
C GLU A 42 -26.26 20.56 -11.59
N SER A 43 -25.42 21.57 -11.83
CA SER A 43 -24.95 21.92 -13.18
C SER A 43 -24.13 20.80 -13.82
N ALA A 44 -23.28 20.13 -13.04
CA ALA A 44 -22.46 19.01 -13.53
C ALA A 44 -23.28 17.74 -13.73
N LEU A 45 -24.32 17.52 -12.91
CA LEU A 45 -25.29 16.43 -13.11
C LEU A 45 -26.07 16.64 -14.41
N ALA A 46 -26.54 17.86 -14.67
CA ALA A 46 -27.23 18.20 -15.91
C ALA A 46 -26.32 17.98 -17.14
N GLU A 47 -25.08 18.48 -17.11
CA GLU A 47 -24.10 18.30 -18.18
C GLU A 47 -23.80 16.81 -18.44
N ALA A 48 -23.59 16.02 -17.38
CA ALA A 48 -23.33 14.59 -17.50
C ALA A 48 -24.50 13.83 -18.12
N ARG A 49 -25.74 14.15 -17.71
CA ARG A 49 -26.94 13.50 -18.25
C ARG A 49 -27.12 13.78 -19.74
N GLU A 50 -26.96 15.03 -20.15
CA GLU A 50 -27.03 15.41 -21.58
C GLU A 50 -25.95 14.67 -22.38
N TRP A 51 -24.72 14.64 -21.87
CA TRP A 51 -23.61 13.97 -22.55
C TRP A 51 -23.83 12.45 -22.66
N VAL A 52 -24.31 11.79 -21.59
CA VAL A 52 -24.63 10.34 -21.60
C VAL A 52 -25.76 10.05 -22.58
N ALA A 53 -26.82 10.87 -22.62
CA ALA A 53 -27.93 10.69 -23.55
C ALA A 53 -27.47 10.71 -25.02
N ILE A 54 -26.50 11.57 -25.35
CA ILE A 54 -25.96 11.71 -26.71
C ILE A 54 -24.98 10.58 -27.03
N LYS A 55 -24.03 10.28 -26.13
CA LYS A 55 -22.91 9.37 -26.40
C LYS A 55 -23.24 7.90 -26.14
N TYR A 56 -24.15 7.63 -25.22
CA TYR A 56 -24.59 6.29 -24.84
C TYR A 56 -26.13 6.22 -24.80
N PRO A 57 -26.81 6.29 -25.97
CA PRO A 57 -28.26 6.22 -26.03
C PRO A 57 -28.80 4.98 -25.29
N GLY A 58 -29.86 5.18 -24.50
CA GLY A 58 -30.49 4.12 -23.70
C GLY A 58 -29.76 3.74 -22.41
N GLN A 59 -28.68 4.45 -22.03
CA GLN A 59 -27.91 4.17 -20.80
C GLN A 59 -28.11 5.21 -19.70
N LEU A 60 -29.03 6.16 -19.92
CA LEU A 60 -29.36 7.20 -18.97
C LEU A 60 -30.43 6.70 -18.00
N PRO A 61 -30.22 6.77 -16.68
CA PRO A 61 -31.26 6.46 -15.69
C PRO A 61 -32.36 7.53 -15.69
N ASP A 62 -33.59 7.10 -15.39
CA ASP A 62 -34.77 7.98 -15.35
C ASP A 62 -34.55 9.16 -14.39
N GLN A 63 -34.03 8.87 -13.19
CA GLN A 63 -33.71 9.86 -12.17
C GLN A 63 -32.20 10.08 -12.02
N VAL A 64 -31.84 11.24 -11.47
CA VAL A 64 -30.46 11.57 -11.12
C VAL A 64 -29.97 10.66 -10.00
N GLN A 65 -28.80 10.05 -10.17
CA GLN A 65 -28.20 9.21 -9.14
C GLN A 65 -27.44 10.07 -8.13
N ARG A 66 -27.87 10.01 -6.87
CA ARG A 66 -27.25 10.74 -5.75
C ARG A 66 -26.61 9.77 -4.77
N TYR A 67 -25.43 10.12 -4.28
CA TYR A 67 -24.63 9.30 -3.38
C TYR A 67 -24.38 10.03 -2.07
N SER A 68 -24.65 9.37 -0.95
CA SER A 68 -24.38 9.89 0.40
C SER A 68 -22.88 9.86 0.71
N SER A 69 -22.37 10.92 1.32
CA SER A 69 -21.07 10.94 1.99
C SER A 69 -21.15 10.25 3.36
N SER A 70 -20.03 9.73 3.84
CA SER A 70 -19.90 9.17 5.19
C SER A 70 -19.58 10.27 6.19
N GLY A 71 -20.44 10.47 7.19
CA GLY A 71 -20.24 11.45 8.27
C GLY A 71 -20.76 12.85 7.94
N ALA A 72 -20.72 13.75 8.93
CA ALA A 72 -21.10 15.16 8.82
C ALA A 72 -20.15 15.94 7.90
N SER A 73 -20.05 15.54 6.64
CA SER A 73 -19.20 16.21 5.67
C SER A 73 -19.73 17.63 5.46
N GLN A 74 -18.84 18.61 5.53
CA GLN A 74 -19.16 19.99 5.17
C GLN A 74 -19.78 20.03 3.76
N ASP A 75 -21.05 20.44 3.68
CA ASP A 75 -21.89 20.42 2.47
C ASP A 75 -21.32 21.30 1.31
N ALA A 76 -20.30 22.11 1.60
CA ALA A 76 -19.62 22.96 0.62
C ALA A 76 -18.72 22.17 -0.36
N HIS A 77 -18.24 20.97 -0.01
CA HIS A 77 -17.29 20.24 -0.85
C HIS A 77 -17.94 19.35 -1.90
N GLU A 78 -17.25 19.16 -3.03
CA GLU A 78 -17.71 18.38 -4.18
C GLU A 78 -16.78 17.18 -4.42
N ALA A 79 -17.34 16.09 -4.93
CA ALA A 79 -16.60 14.90 -5.35
C ALA A 79 -15.50 15.23 -6.37
N ILE A 80 -14.49 14.36 -6.43
CA ILE A 80 -13.44 14.40 -7.44
C ILE A 80 -14.02 13.94 -8.78
N ARG A 81 -14.19 14.87 -9.72
CA ARG A 81 -14.76 14.62 -11.05
C ARG A 81 -14.08 15.49 -12.12
N PRO A 82 -14.29 15.20 -13.42
CA PRO A 82 -13.93 16.14 -14.48
C PRO A 82 -14.61 17.50 -14.31
N THR A 83 -13.90 18.58 -14.63
CA THR A 83 -14.50 19.93 -14.64
C THR A 83 -15.55 20.08 -15.73
N LYS A 84 -15.34 19.41 -16.88
CA LYS A 84 -16.30 19.27 -17.98
C LYS A 84 -16.33 17.81 -18.45
N VAL A 85 -17.51 17.24 -18.62
CA VAL A 85 -17.64 15.82 -19.03
C VAL A 85 -17.23 15.62 -20.49
N SER A 86 -17.41 16.66 -21.32
CA SER A 86 -17.03 16.70 -22.73
C SER A 86 -15.51 16.61 -22.98
N MET A 87 -14.68 16.86 -21.97
CA MET A 87 -13.22 16.68 -22.03
C MET A 87 -12.84 15.21 -21.86
N ASP A 88 -13.42 14.31 -22.63
CA ASP A 88 -13.20 12.87 -22.45
C ASP A 88 -11.72 12.47 -22.66
N PRO A 89 -11.29 11.31 -22.12
CA PRO A 89 -9.89 10.88 -22.18
C PRO A 89 -9.30 10.76 -23.59
N GLU A 90 -10.12 10.46 -24.61
CA GLU A 90 -9.67 10.37 -26.00
C GLU A 90 -9.34 11.75 -26.55
N THR A 91 -10.16 12.75 -26.20
CA THR A 91 -9.99 14.15 -26.60
C THR A 91 -8.77 14.82 -25.94
N VAL A 92 -8.57 14.63 -24.63
CA VAL A 92 -7.47 15.28 -23.89
C VAL A 92 -6.16 14.49 -23.90
N GLY A 93 -6.19 13.20 -24.29
CA GLY A 93 -5.07 12.29 -24.14
C GLY A 93 -3.77 12.71 -24.83
N LYS A 94 -3.86 13.46 -25.93
CA LYS A 94 -2.68 13.99 -26.64
C LYS A 94 -1.91 15.07 -25.89
N TYR A 95 -2.51 15.69 -24.88
CA TYR A 95 -1.91 16.75 -24.07
C TYR A 95 -1.38 16.26 -22.72
N LEU A 96 -1.72 15.03 -22.34
CA LEU A 96 -1.42 14.49 -21.01
C LEU A 96 -0.25 13.51 -21.05
N ALA A 97 0.61 13.56 -20.03
CA ALA A 97 1.57 12.50 -19.84
C ALA A 97 0.86 11.17 -19.55
N LYS A 98 1.51 10.05 -19.85
CA LYS A 98 0.93 8.70 -19.71
C LYS A 98 0.27 8.42 -18.35
N ASP A 99 0.88 8.88 -17.26
CA ASP A 99 0.35 8.65 -15.91
C ASP A 99 -0.75 9.66 -15.53
N GLU A 100 -0.71 10.88 -16.08
CA GLU A 100 -1.78 11.88 -15.95
C GLU A 100 -3.03 11.41 -16.66
N LEU A 101 -2.91 10.96 -17.92
CA LEU A 101 -4.01 10.39 -18.70
C LEU A 101 -4.65 9.20 -17.99
N LYS A 102 -3.85 8.30 -17.41
CA LYS A 102 -4.38 7.14 -16.67
C LYS A 102 -5.21 7.55 -15.45
N LEU A 103 -4.74 8.51 -14.66
CA LEU A 103 -5.47 8.96 -13.49
C LEU A 103 -6.73 9.74 -13.90
N TYR A 104 -6.60 10.62 -14.89
CA TYR A 104 -7.73 11.36 -15.44
C TYR A 104 -8.81 10.44 -16.00
N SER A 105 -8.42 9.44 -16.79
CA SER A 105 -9.33 8.43 -17.32
C SER A 105 -10.07 7.70 -16.20
N LEU A 106 -9.38 7.31 -15.13
CA LEU A 106 -10.02 6.63 -14.01
C LEU A 106 -11.06 7.52 -13.29
N ILE A 107 -10.75 8.81 -13.10
CA ILE A 107 -11.67 9.79 -12.52
C ILE A 107 -12.88 10.00 -13.43
N TRP A 108 -12.63 10.20 -14.73
CA TRP A 108 -13.66 10.42 -15.73
C TRP A 108 -14.59 9.20 -15.87
N GLU A 109 -14.02 7.99 -16.00
CA GLU A 109 -14.78 6.74 -16.07
C GLU A 109 -15.67 6.56 -14.85
N ARG A 110 -15.15 6.84 -13.64
CA ARG A 110 -15.91 6.70 -12.39
C ARG A 110 -17.05 7.71 -12.29
N PHE A 111 -16.81 8.97 -12.68
CA PHE A 111 -17.82 10.01 -12.68
C PHE A 111 -18.97 9.70 -13.65
N VAL A 112 -18.66 9.39 -14.92
CA VAL A 112 -19.67 9.09 -15.93
C VAL A 112 -20.44 7.81 -15.58
N ALA A 113 -19.73 6.76 -15.16
CA ALA A 113 -20.35 5.50 -14.73
C ALA A 113 -21.34 5.70 -13.58
N SER A 114 -21.07 6.64 -12.67
CA SER A 114 -21.96 6.93 -11.54
C SER A 114 -23.33 7.49 -11.96
N GLN A 115 -23.44 8.00 -13.20
CA GLN A 115 -24.67 8.59 -13.73
C GLN A 115 -25.30 7.75 -14.86
N MET A 116 -24.90 6.49 -14.99
CA MET A 116 -25.44 5.53 -15.97
C MET A 116 -26.30 4.45 -15.28
N ILE A 117 -27.12 3.74 -16.06
CA ILE A 117 -27.92 2.62 -15.55
C ILE A 117 -27.02 1.47 -15.03
N PRO A 118 -27.50 0.69 -14.04
CA PRO A 118 -26.82 -0.52 -13.61
C PRO A 118 -26.66 -1.53 -14.75
N ALA A 119 -25.57 -2.29 -14.72
CA ALA A 119 -25.40 -3.45 -15.57
C ALA A 119 -26.33 -4.58 -15.13
N GLN A 120 -26.88 -5.32 -16.10
CA GLN A 120 -27.66 -6.54 -15.85
C GLN A 120 -26.85 -7.75 -16.32
N MET A 121 -26.60 -8.67 -15.40
CA MET A 121 -25.79 -9.87 -15.63
C MET A 121 -26.65 -11.12 -15.53
N LYS A 122 -26.45 -12.05 -16.46
CA LYS A 122 -26.92 -13.43 -16.33
C LYS A 122 -25.77 -14.26 -15.79
N VAL A 123 -25.99 -14.94 -14.66
CA VAL A 123 -25.04 -15.89 -14.08
C VAL A 123 -25.64 -17.29 -14.21
N VAL A 124 -24.88 -18.21 -14.80
CA VAL A 124 -25.24 -19.62 -14.94
C VAL A 124 -24.25 -20.42 -14.10
N THR A 125 -24.77 -21.22 -13.19
CA THR A 125 -23.98 -22.15 -12.38
C THR A 125 -24.42 -23.56 -12.72
N VAL A 126 -23.46 -24.43 -13.00
CA VAL A 126 -23.67 -25.83 -13.36
C VAL A 126 -22.92 -26.68 -12.36
N ASP A 127 -23.64 -27.65 -11.79
CA ASP A 127 -23.08 -28.72 -10.99
C ASP A 127 -22.90 -29.95 -11.89
N LEU A 128 -21.69 -30.49 -11.91
CA LEU A 128 -21.27 -31.64 -12.70
C LEU A 128 -21.04 -32.80 -11.73
N GLU A 129 -21.79 -33.88 -11.91
CA GLU A 129 -21.62 -35.12 -11.15
C GLU A 129 -20.55 -35.99 -11.81
N ILE A 130 -19.49 -36.30 -11.07
CA ILE A 130 -18.41 -37.19 -11.52
C ILE A 130 -18.20 -38.25 -10.44
N GLY A 131 -18.76 -39.44 -10.64
CA GLY A 131 -18.75 -40.51 -9.63
C GLY A 131 -19.54 -40.09 -8.39
N GLN A 132 -18.87 -39.95 -7.25
CA GLN A 132 -19.48 -39.48 -5.99
C GLN A 132 -19.22 -37.99 -5.71
N GLY A 133 -18.45 -37.31 -6.57
CA GLY A 133 -18.09 -35.90 -6.39
C GLY A 133 -19.00 -34.95 -7.16
N ILE A 134 -19.24 -33.77 -6.59
CA ILE A 134 -19.91 -32.65 -7.27
C ILE A 134 -18.86 -31.58 -7.57
N PHE A 135 -18.72 -31.24 -8.85
CA PHE A 135 -17.87 -30.15 -9.32
C PHE A 135 -18.75 -28.98 -9.74
N ARG A 136 -18.38 -27.76 -9.37
CA ARG A 136 -19.16 -26.55 -9.69
C ARG A 136 -18.40 -25.64 -10.64
N VAL A 137 -19.07 -25.24 -11.72
CA VAL A 137 -18.59 -24.20 -12.63
C VAL A 137 -19.63 -23.10 -12.73
N SER A 138 -19.17 -21.85 -12.75
CA SER A 138 -20.02 -20.68 -12.94
C SER A 138 -19.50 -19.85 -14.09
N ALA A 139 -20.42 -19.33 -14.90
CA ALA A 139 -20.13 -18.36 -15.95
C ALA A 139 -21.11 -17.21 -15.88
N SER A 140 -20.66 -16.03 -16.29
CA SER A 140 -21.45 -14.82 -16.28
C SER A 140 -21.33 -14.08 -17.60
N SER A 141 -22.44 -13.51 -18.06
CA SER A 141 -22.54 -12.75 -19.31
C SER A 141 -23.43 -11.53 -19.13
N TYR A 142 -23.10 -10.42 -19.80
CA TYR A 142 -23.92 -9.21 -19.79
C TYR A 142 -25.21 -9.42 -20.59
N ALA A 143 -26.36 -9.16 -19.97
CA ALA A 143 -27.62 -8.93 -20.66
C ALA A 143 -27.76 -7.45 -21.06
N GLU A 144 -27.30 -6.55 -20.18
CA GLU A 144 -27.14 -5.11 -20.45
C GLU A 144 -25.85 -4.65 -19.76
N GLU A 145 -24.94 -3.99 -20.49
CA GLU A 145 -23.65 -3.57 -19.92
C GLU A 145 -23.79 -2.37 -18.98
N GLY A 146 -24.79 -1.52 -19.17
CA GLY A 146 -24.99 -0.34 -18.34
C GLY A 146 -23.75 0.55 -18.25
N PHE A 147 -23.41 0.95 -17.05
CA PHE A 147 -22.19 1.71 -16.75
C PHE A 147 -20.88 1.02 -17.18
N TYR A 148 -20.83 -0.28 -17.45
CA TYR A 148 -19.61 -0.92 -17.94
C TYR A 148 -19.21 -0.48 -19.35
N LYS A 149 -20.13 0.12 -20.12
CA LYS A 149 -19.81 0.70 -21.44
C LYS A 149 -18.72 1.77 -21.38
N VAL A 150 -18.62 2.51 -20.27
CA VAL A 150 -17.58 3.53 -20.07
C VAL A 150 -16.39 3.01 -19.27
N ILE A 151 -16.58 2.00 -18.42
CA ILE A 151 -15.50 1.49 -17.56
C ILE A 151 -14.51 0.68 -18.39
N LYS A 152 -13.36 1.29 -18.68
CA LYS A 152 -12.23 0.61 -19.32
C LYS A 152 -11.21 0.30 -18.22
N LEU A 153 -10.43 1.26 -17.75
CA LEU A 153 -9.34 1.04 -16.80
C LEU A 153 -9.78 0.54 -15.42
N ALA A 154 -11.02 0.87 -15.01
CA ALA A 154 -11.51 0.48 -13.69
C ALA A 154 -12.00 -0.98 -13.61
N ALA A 155 -12.19 -1.69 -14.74
CA ALA A 155 -12.68 -3.07 -14.75
C ALA A 155 -11.57 -4.10 -14.38
N THR A 156 -11.93 -5.18 -13.66
CA THR A 156 -11.11 -6.40 -13.53
C THR A 156 -11.07 -7.15 -14.85
N LYS A 157 -10.22 -8.18 -14.94
CA LYS A 157 -10.24 -9.10 -16.08
C LYS A 157 -11.54 -9.92 -16.11
N GLU A 158 -12.04 -10.33 -14.94
CA GLU A 158 -13.29 -11.08 -14.82
C GLU A 158 -14.51 -10.25 -15.22
N GLU A 159 -14.54 -8.96 -14.85
CA GLU A 159 -15.61 -8.03 -15.25
C GLU A 159 -15.62 -7.80 -16.77
N ARG A 160 -14.52 -8.04 -17.47
CA ARG A 160 -14.47 -7.93 -18.94
C ARG A 160 -14.75 -9.24 -19.66
N SER A 161 -14.73 -10.37 -18.95
CA SER A 161 -14.94 -11.67 -19.56
C SER A 161 -16.43 -12.03 -19.52
N SER A 162 -17.06 -12.06 -20.70
CA SER A 162 -18.36 -12.70 -20.87
C SER A 162 -18.12 -14.16 -21.20
N HIS A 163 -18.55 -15.05 -20.31
CA HIS A 163 -18.48 -16.48 -20.49
C HIS A 163 -19.89 -17.05 -20.53
N PHE A 164 -20.13 -17.92 -21.50
CA PHE A 164 -21.38 -18.65 -21.64
C PHE A 164 -21.11 -20.14 -21.44
N LEU A 165 -21.96 -20.79 -20.66
CA LEU A 165 -21.97 -22.24 -20.52
C LEU A 165 -23.12 -22.77 -21.38
N ALA A 166 -22.78 -23.39 -22.50
CA ALA A 166 -23.71 -24.08 -23.38
C ALA A 166 -23.92 -25.52 -22.90
N LEU A 167 -24.45 -25.67 -21.69
CA LEU A 167 -24.72 -26.98 -21.08
C LEU A 167 -26.23 -27.14 -20.86
N GLU A 168 -26.73 -28.33 -21.17
CA GLU A 168 -28.12 -28.72 -20.92
C GLU A 168 -28.22 -29.55 -19.64
N PRO A 169 -29.36 -29.52 -18.93
CA PRO A 169 -29.62 -30.47 -17.85
C PRO A 169 -29.44 -31.91 -18.32
N ASP A 170 -28.85 -32.75 -17.48
CA ASP A 170 -28.60 -34.18 -17.73
C ASP A 170 -27.69 -34.49 -18.93
N GLN A 171 -26.98 -33.47 -19.48
CA GLN A 171 -26.02 -33.67 -20.56
C GLN A 171 -24.85 -34.53 -20.10
N VAL A 172 -24.63 -35.65 -20.79
CA VAL A 172 -23.51 -36.56 -20.53
C VAL A 172 -22.25 -36.08 -21.29
N MET A 173 -21.13 -35.99 -20.58
CA MET A 173 -19.84 -35.55 -21.13
C MET A 173 -18.71 -36.49 -20.70
N ALA A 174 -17.69 -36.61 -21.54
CA ALA A 174 -16.49 -37.38 -21.19
C ALA A 174 -15.57 -36.55 -20.29
N VAL A 175 -15.06 -37.16 -19.22
CA VAL A 175 -14.02 -36.56 -18.38
C VAL A 175 -12.67 -36.69 -19.08
N GLU A 176 -12.09 -35.57 -19.50
CA GLU A 176 -10.77 -35.56 -20.14
C GLU A 176 -9.65 -35.72 -19.11
N LYS A 177 -9.73 -34.98 -17.98
CA LYS A 177 -8.69 -34.94 -16.97
C LYS A 177 -9.24 -34.50 -15.61
N LEU A 178 -8.68 -35.06 -14.53
CA LEU A 178 -8.87 -34.59 -13.16
C LEU A 178 -7.54 -34.15 -12.58
N ASP A 179 -7.45 -32.88 -12.19
CA ASP A 179 -6.25 -32.27 -11.60
C ASP A 179 -6.40 -32.08 -10.09
N GLY A 180 -5.51 -32.70 -9.31
CA GLY A 180 -5.39 -32.45 -7.88
C GLY A 180 -4.57 -31.19 -7.63
N ILE A 181 -5.21 -30.14 -7.12
CA ILE A 181 -4.54 -28.87 -6.79
C ILE A 181 -4.38 -28.76 -5.28
N GLN A 182 -3.14 -28.58 -4.82
CA GLN A 182 -2.84 -28.30 -3.42
C GLN A 182 -2.86 -26.79 -3.17
N HIS A 183 -3.55 -26.38 -2.10
CA HIS A 183 -3.58 -25.00 -1.63
C HIS A 183 -3.10 -24.93 -0.18
N PHE A 184 -2.53 -23.78 0.18
CA PHE A 184 -2.13 -23.47 1.55
C PHE A 184 -2.97 -22.30 2.07
N THR A 185 -3.28 -22.32 3.37
CA THR A 185 -3.86 -21.17 4.05
C THR A 185 -2.87 -20.02 4.06
N GLN A 186 -3.30 -18.84 3.63
CA GLN A 186 -2.50 -17.63 3.68
C GLN A 186 -2.94 -16.78 4.86
N GLY A 187 -1.98 -16.27 5.64
CA GLY A 187 -2.27 -15.29 6.67
C GLY A 187 -2.80 -13.98 6.09
N SER A 188 -3.28 -13.10 6.96
CA SER A 188 -3.79 -11.78 6.58
C SER A 188 -2.79 -11.01 5.72
N SER A 189 -3.27 -10.47 4.61
CA SER A 189 -2.45 -9.67 3.71
C SER A 189 -1.95 -8.41 4.41
N ARG A 190 -0.66 -8.08 4.21
CA ARG A 190 -0.12 -6.79 4.67
C ARG A 190 -0.82 -5.64 3.96
N PHE A 191 -0.88 -4.50 4.63
CA PHE A 191 -1.45 -3.30 4.07
C PHE A 191 -0.67 -2.81 2.84
N THR A 192 -1.40 -2.31 1.85
CA THR A 192 -0.91 -1.43 0.78
C THR A 192 -1.29 0.01 1.10
N ASP A 193 -0.82 0.99 0.31
CA ASP A 193 -1.28 2.38 0.43
C ASP A 193 -2.81 2.49 0.41
N ALA A 194 -3.51 1.73 -0.45
CA ALA A 194 -4.97 1.82 -0.57
C ALA A 194 -5.68 1.20 0.64
N SER A 195 -5.22 0.03 1.09
CA SER A 195 -5.89 -0.68 2.19
C SER A 195 -5.59 -0.06 3.55
N ILE A 196 -4.41 0.58 3.75
CA ILE A 196 -4.16 1.33 5.00
C ILE A 196 -5.00 2.60 5.05
N ILE A 197 -5.17 3.31 3.92
CA ILE A 197 -6.04 4.50 3.88
C ILE A 197 -7.48 4.12 4.19
N LYS A 198 -7.97 3.03 3.58
CA LYS A 198 -9.30 2.51 3.88
C LYS A 198 -9.47 2.17 5.37
N ALA A 199 -8.49 1.52 5.98
CA ALA A 199 -8.54 1.21 7.41
C ALA A 199 -8.50 2.47 8.28
N LEU A 200 -7.69 3.47 7.92
CA LEU A 200 -7.64 4.76 8.62
C LEU A 200 -8.98 5.50 8.52
N GLU A 201 -9.60 5.53 7.35
CA GLU A 201 -10.93 6.11 7.10
C GLU A 201 -12.02 5.41 7.91
N GLU A 202 -12.06 4.07 7.92
CA GLU A 202 -12.99 3.27 8.72
C GLU A 202 -12.83 3.50 10.23
N LEU A 203 -11.60 3.76 10.69
CA LEU A 203 -11.30 4.10 12.08
C LEU A 203 -11.51 5.59 12.41
N GLY A 204 -11.84 6.44 11.43
CA GLY A 204 -11.96 7.89 11.62
C GLY A 204 -10.64 8.60 11.89
N ILE A 205 -9.51 7.99 11.50
CA ILE A 205 -8.16 8.51 11.73
C ILE A 205 -7.66 9.20 10.45
N GLY A 206 -7.27 10.46 10.58
CA GLY A 206 -6.81 11.27 9.46
C GLY A 206 -7.94 11.85 8.61
N ARG A 207 -7.53 12.58 7.58
CA ARG A 207 -8.38 13.34 6.65
C ARG A 207 -7.83 13.20 5.23
N PRO A 208 -8.59 13.55 4.18
CA PRO A 208 -8.10 13.57 2.79
C PRO A 208 -6.76 14.30 2.61
N SER A 209 -6.50 15.30 3.44
CA SER A 209 -5.25 16.07 3.47
C SER A 209 -4.06 15.35 4.11
N THR A 210 -4.28 14.38 5.00
CA THR A 210 -3.23 13.75 5.82
C THR A 210 -2.89 12.31 5.43
N TYR A 211 -3.77 11.60 4.71
CA TYR A 211 -3.52 10.20 4.31
C TYR A 211 -2.18 9.95 3.59
N ALA A 212 -1.91 10.66 2.49
CA ALA A 212 -0.67 10.49 1.73
C ALA A 212 0.58 11.01 2.48
N PRO A 213 0.53 12.17 3.17
CA PRO A 213 1.61 12.64 4.03
C PRO A 213 1.96 11.68 5.18
N THR A 214 0.97 11.07 5.84
CA THR A 214 1.20 10.11 6.94
C THR A 214 2.01 8.91 6.45
N ILE A 215 1.58 8.27 5.36
CA ILE A 215 2.32 7.14 4.77
C ILE A 215 3.72 7.57 4.34
N SER A 216 3.87 8.77 3.76
CA SER A 216 5.17 9.29 3.33
C SER A 216 6.11 9.49 4.51
N THR A 217 5.61 10.08 5.60
CA THR A 217 6.37 10.33 6.83
C THR A 217 6.83 9.02 7.48
N LEU A 218 5.95 8.02 7.58
CA LEU A 218 6.30 6.70 8.13
C LEU A 218 7.42 6.02 7.35
N ILE A 219 7.42 6.17 6.02
CA ILE A 219 8.48 5.63 5.15
C ILE A 219 9.77 6.44 5.25
N GLU A 220 9.69 7.77 5.22
CA GLU A 220 10.84 8.68 5.30
C GLU A 220 11.57 8.59 6.66
N ARG A 221 10.84 8.26 7.73
CA ARG A 221 11.38 7.98 9.06
C ARG A 221 11.79 6.52 9.28
N TYR A 222 11.69 5.67 8.26
CA TYR A 222 12.06 4.25 8.33
C TYR A 222 11.28 3.44 9.38
N TYR A 223 10.07 3.86 9.78
CA TYR A 223 9.18 3.04 10.61
C TYR A 223 8.52 1.93 9.80
N VAL A 224 8.30 2.20 8.51
CA VAL A 224 7.71 1.27 7.56
C VAL A 224 8.52 1.30 6.27
N SER A 225 8.69 0.15 5.63
CA SER A 225 9.30 0.02 4.30
C SER A 225 8.27 -0.48 3.29
N ARG A 226 8.46 -0.15 2.01
CA ARG A 226 7.60 -0.67 0.94
C ARG A 226 8.28 -1.83 0.21
N GLN A 227 7.67 -3.00 0.25
CA GLN A 227 8.14 -4.21 -0.42
C GLN A 227 6.99 -4.80 -1.24
N ASN A 228 7.18 -5.02 -2.55
CA ASN A 228 6.13 -5.53 -3.43
C ASN A 228 4.77 -4.80 -3.33
N LYS A 229 4.82 -3.47 -3.15
CA LYS A 229 3.66 -2.57 -2.92
C LYS A 229 2.97 -2.70 -1.55
N GLN A 230 3.43 -3.61 -0.70
CA GLN A 230 2.98 -3.74 0.68
C GLN A 230 3.86 -2.92 1.63
N LEU A 231 3.25 -2.47 2.71
CA LEU A 231 3.86 -1.77 3.83
C LEU A 231 4.32 -2.82 4.85
N VAL A 232 5.60 -2.81 5.16
CA VAL A 232 6.24 -3.75 6.08
C VAL A 232 6.86 -2.95 7.23
N PRO A 233 6.44 -3.17 8.49
CA PRO A 233 7.02 -2.48 9.63
C PRO A 233 8.51 -2.85 9.76
N SER A 234 9.34 -1.85 10.01
CA SER A 234 10.75 -2.06 10.33
C SER A 234 10.90 -2.46 11.80
N THR A 235 12.10 -2.94 12.19
CA THR A 235 12.39 -3.20 13.60
C THR A 235 12.32 -1.93 14.45
N LEU A 236 12.77 -0.79 13.90
CA LEU A 236 12.62 0.53 14.53
C LEU A 236 11.14 0.88 14.74
N GLY A 237 10.30 0.67 13.72
CA GLY A 237 8.86 0.94 13.82
C GLY A 237 8.20 0.11 14.94
N ARG A 238 8.47 -1.20 15.00
CA ARG A 238 7.94 -2.09 16.04
C ARG A 238 8.34 -1.66 17.44
N MET A 239 9.63 -1.41 17.64
CA MET A 239 10.16 -1.01 18.95
C MET A 239 9.58 0.34 19.41
N ILE A 240 9.48 1.32 18.51
CA ILE A 240 8.85 2.61 18.84
C ILE A 240 7.37 2.41 19.17
N THR A 241 6.64 1.57 18.44
CA THR A 241 5.25 1.24 18.77
C THR A 241 5.14 0.59 20.15
N GLU A 242 6.00 -0.36 20.51
CA GLU A 242 6.02 -1.00 21.84
C GLU A 242 6.26 0.02 22.95
N ILE A 243 7.27 0.88 22.80
CA ILE A 243 7.59 1.97 23.76
C ILE A 243 6.38 2.91 23.90
N LEU A 244 5.82 3.38 22.79
CA LEU A 244 4.69 4.30 22.83
C LEU A 244 3.43 3.65 23.41
N THR A 245 3.20 2.36 23.17
CA THR A 245 2.07 1.61 23.74
C THR A 245 2.21 1.45 25.25
N GLN A 246 3.43 1.22 25.73
CA GLN A 246 3.68 1.10 27.15
C GLN A 246 3.52 2.43 27.88
N PHE A 247 4.03 3.53 27.30
CA PHE A 247 4.15 4.80 28.01
C PHE A 247 3.03 5.79 27.70
N PHE A 248 2.36 5.69 26.56
CA PHE A 248 1.28 6.58 26.13
C PHE A 248 0.06 5.84 25.57
N PRO A 249 -0.47 4.79 26.23
CA PRO A 249 -1.61 3.99 25.76
C PRO A 249 -2.82 4.85 25.37
N ASP A 250 -3.16 5.87 26.15
CA ASP A 250 -4.33 6.72 25.87
C ASP A 250 -4.14 7.57 24.61
N VAL A 251 -2.90 7.97 24.30
CA VAL A 251 -2.60 8.85 23.15
C VAL A 251 -2.48 8.05 21.86
N ILE A 252 -1.98 6.82 21.93
CA ILE A 252 -1.81 5.96 20.76
C ILE A 252 -3.05 5.13 20.43
N ASP A 253 -4.10 5.20 21.26
CA ASP A 253 -5.37 4.56 20.99
C ASP A 253 -6.02 5.12 19.72
N ALA A 254 -6.62 4.22 18.93
CA ALA A 254 -7.28 4.57 17.69
C ALA A 254 -8.52 5.45 17.95
N GLY A 255 -9.28 5.14 19.00
CA GLY A 255 -10.46 5.91 19.40
C GLY A 255 -10.11 7.32 19.85
N PHE A 256 -9.06 7.48 20.66
CA PHE A 256 -8.53 8.79 21.03
C PHE A 256 -8.12 9.62 19.81
N THR A 257 -7.38 9.01 18.88
CA THR A 257 -6.94 9.71 17.67
C THR A 257 -8.13 10.16 16.82
N ALA A 258 -9.15 9.31 16.66
CA ALA A 258 -10.38 9.67 15.95
C ALA A 258 -11.17 10.79 16.65
N GLN A 259 -11.16 10.84 17.98
CA GLN A 259 -11.78 11.92 18.74
C GLN A 259 -11.04 13.25 18.56
N MET A 260 -9.71 13.23 18.53
CA MET A 260 -8.91 14.42 18.25
C MET A 260 -9.23 14.99 16.87
N GLU A 261 -9.38 14.13 15.87
CA GLU A 261 -9.77 14.53 14.53
C GLU A 261 -11.17 15.17 14.50
N LYS A 262 -12.14 14.64 15.26
CA LYS A 262 -13.48 15.26 15.40
C LYS A 262 -13.44 16.60 16.15
N LEU A 263 -12.59 16.72 17.15
CA LEU A 263 -12.39 17.97 17.89
C LEU A 263 -11.86 19.07 16.98
N LEU A 264 -10.98 18.74 16.03
CA LEU A 264 -10.49 19.70 15.05
C LEU A 264 -11.59 20.11 14.05
N ASP A 265 -12.46 19.19 13.63
CA ASP A 265 -13.64 19.55 12.82
C ASP A 265 -14.57 20.51 13.58
N GLN A 266 -14.80 20.25 14.88
CA GLN A 266 -15.60 21.12 15.74
C GLN A 266 -15.01 22.54 15.89
N VAL A 267 -13.69 22.64 15.94
CA VAL A 267 -12.98 23.93 15.93
C VAL A 267 -13.18 24.65 14.59
N GLU A 268 -13.10 23.94 13.47
CA GLU A 268 -13.35 24.50 12.13
C GLU A 268 -14.78 25.02 11.97
N GLU A 269 -15.76 24.35 12.59
CA GLU A 269 -17.17 24.74 12.64
C GLU A 269 -17.48 25.84 13.69
N GLU A 270 -16.45 26.40 14.34
CA GLU A 270 -16.57 27.39 15.42
C GLU A 270 -17.41 26.92 16.63
N SER A 271 -17.55 25.60 16.81
CA SER A 271 -18.33 25.00 17.90
C SER A 271 -17.51 24.78 19.18
N VAL A 272 -16.18 24.83 19.10
CA VAL A 272 -15.25 24.65 20.23
C VAL A 272 -14.11 25.67 20.14
N ASP A 273 -13.73 26.26 21.28
CA ASP A 273 -12.53 27.11 21.38
C ASP A 273 -11.25 26.26 21.31
N TRP A 274 -10.43 26.53 20.29
CA TRP A 274 -9.22 25.76 20.03
C TRP A 274 -8.16 25.87 21.14
N VAL A 275 -8.11 27.00 21.85
CA VAL A 275 -7.14 27.21 22.93
C VAL A 275 -7.47 26.31 24.11
N SER A 276 -8.74 26.25 24.50
CA SER A 276 -9.22 25.34 25.55
C SER A 276 -8.97 23.89 25.16
N ALA A 277 -9.38 23.49 23.96
CA ALA A 277 -9.18 22.13 23.44
C ALA A 277 -7.69 21.70 23.49
N MET A 278 -6.77 22.58 23.06
CA MET A 278 -5.34 22.32 23.10
C MET A 278 -4.79 22.25 24.52
N LYS A 279 -5.31 23.07 25.45
CA LYS A 279 -4.90 23.05 26.86
C LYS A 279 -5.30 21.73 27.54
N ASP A 280 -6.51 21.26 27.26
CA ASP A 280 -7.06 20.02 27.83
C ASP A 280 -6.27 18.79 27.37
N PHE A 281 -5.76 18.80 26.14
CA PHE A 281 -4.82 17.79 25.66
C PHE A 281 -3.41 17.95 26.24
N TYR A 282 -2.84 19.15 26.14
CA TYR A 282 -1.42 19.37 26.34
C TYR A 282 -1.00 19.25 27.81
N MET A 283 -1.82 19.72 28.75
CA MET A 283 -1.43 19.72 30.17
C MET A 283 -1.26 18.30 30.73
N PRO A 284 -2.21 17.35 30.53
CA PRO A 284 -2.01 15.95 30.94
C PRO A 284 -0.86 15.27 30.19
N PHE A 285 -0.76 15.50 28.87
CA PHE A 285 0.30 14.93 28.05
C PHE A 285 1.69 15.34 28.56
N LYS A 286 1.87 16.63 28.86
CA LYS A 286 3.14 17.18 29.35
C LYS A 286 3.56 16.57 30.68
N THR A 287 2.64 16.47 31.65
CA THR A 287 2.95 15.86 32.96
C THR A 287 3.48 14.45 32.80
N ARG A 288 2.80 13.62 31.99
CA ARG A 288 3.22 12.24 31.71
C ARG A 288 4.56 12.17 30.99
N LEU A 289 4.80 13.08 30.05
CA LEU A 289 6.08 13.16 29.35
C LEU A 289 7.23 13.52 30.30
N ASP A 290 7.02 14.47 31.21
CA ASP A 290 8.03 14.90 32.18
C ASP A 290 8.40 13.75 33.15
N GLU A 291 7.40 13.00 33.64
CA GLU A 291 7.61 11.78 34.46
C GLU A 291 8.42 10.72 33.70
N LEU A 292 8.08 10.48 32.43
CA LEU A 292 8.78 9.52 31.59
C LEU A 292 10.24 9.92 31.36
N MET A 293 10.51 11.17 31.01
CA MET A 293 11.87 11.62 30.73
C MET A 293 12.77 11.49 31.96
N SER A 294 12.24 11.72 33.17
CA SER A 294 12.97 11.49 34.41
C SER A 294 13.33 10.01 34.60
N THR A 295 12.44 9.10 34.20
CA THR A 295 12.60 7.64 34.30
C THR A 295 13.48 7.06 33.20
N LEU A 296 13.43 7.57 31.97
CA LEU A 296 14.23 7.09 30.84
C LEU A 296 15.69 7.55 30.89
N SER A 297 15.97 8.67 31.57
CA SER A 297 17.33 9.17 31.78
C SER A 297 18.24 8.14 32.49
N SER A 298 17.67 7.25 33.30
CA SER A 298 18.37 6.15 33.97
C SER A 298 18.51 4.87 33.13
N LYS A 299 17.84 4.78 31.97
CA LYS A 299 17.81 3.59 31.07
C LYS A 299 18.58 3.77 29.75
N LYS A 300 19.33 4.87 29.62
CA LYS A 300 20.10 5.19 28.42
C LYS A 300 21.12 4.07 28.11
N GLY A 301 20.92 3.36 27.00
CA GLY A 301 21.78 2.24 26.57
C GLY A 301 21.16 0.85 26.65
N GLN A 302 19.93 0.68 27.17
CA GLN A 302 19.26 -0.63 27.26
C GLN A 302 18.98 -1.32 25.90
N LEU A 303 19.07 -0.58 24.79
CA LEU A 303 18.84 -1.09 23.44
C LEU A 303 20.16 -1.36 22.68
N ASP A 304 21.31 -1.12 23.31
CA ASP A 304 22.60 -1.43 22.72
C ASP A 304 22.86 -2.94 22.92
N GLU A 305 22.85 -3.70 21.83
CA GLU A 305 23.22 -5.12 21.87
C GLU A 305 24.75 -5.25 21.74
N GLU A 306 25.38 -6.00 22.62
CA GLU A 306 26.80 -6.36 22.48
C GLU A 306 27.01 -7.24 21.25
N THR A 307 28.14 -7.05 20.57
CA THR A 307 28.48 -7.87 19.41
C THR A 307 29.92 -8.35 19.51
N GLU A 308 30.21 -9.49 18.87
CA GLU A 308 31.57 -10.04 18.77
C GLU A 308 32.49 -9.24 17.82
N ARG A 309 31.95 -8.20 17.16
CA ARG A 309 32.68 -7.41 16.15
C ARG A 309 33.63 -6.43 16.82
N VAL A 310 34.87 -6.38 16.35
CA VAL A 310 35.89 -5.44 16.82
C VAL A 310 36.06 -4.27 15.85
N CYS A 311 36.23 -3.07 16.39
CA CYS A 311 36.46 -1.86 15.60
C CYS A 311 37.84 -1.88 14.94
N GLU A 312 37.86 -1.83 13.61
CA GLU A 312 39.09 -1.84 12.81
C GLU A 312 40.00 -0.61 13.01
N LEU A 313 39.46 0.49 13.56
CA LEU A 313 40.21 1.73 13.76
C LEU A 313 40.88 1.82 15.14
N CYS A 314 40.35 1.15 16.16
CA CYS A 314 40.85 1.31 17.54
C CYS A 314 40.89 0.02 18.38
N GLY A 315 40.48 -1.12 17.81
CA GLY A 315 40.52 -2.42 18.49
C GLY A 315 39.46 -2.61 19.59
N LYS A 316 38.60 -1.63 19.86
CA LYS A 316 37.52 -1.78 20.86
C LYS A 316 36.31 -2.53 20.30
N PRO A 317 35.50 -3.23 21.14
CA PRO A 317 34.27 -3.87 20.71
C PRO A 317 33.31 -2.89 20.03
N MET A 318 32.53 -3.39 19.09
CA MET A 318 31.40 -2.68 18.50
C MET A 318 30.11 -3.14 19.16
N VAL A 319 29.19 -2.21 19.34
CA VAL A 319 27.84 -2.47 19.84
C VAL A 319 26.84 -2.17 18.73
N LYS A 320 25.80 -2.99 18.64
CA LYS A 320 24.68 -2.78 17.73
C LYS A 320 23.76 -1.74 18.35
N LYS A 321 23.75 -0.55 17.76
CA LYS A 321 22.94 0.59 18.17
C LYS A 321 21.82 0.84 17.20
N LEU A 322 20.72 1.37 17.70
CA LEU A 322 19.61 1.81 16.88
C LEU A 322 19.85 3.25 16.40
N GLY A 323 19.94 3.44 15.09
CA GLY A 323 20.04 4.75 14.45
C GLY A 323 18.79 5.08 13.65
N ARG A 324 18.79 6.27 13.02
CA ARG A 324 17.69 6.74 12.15
C ARG A 324 17.32 5.76 11.03
N PHE A 325 18.31 5.02 10.51
CA PHE A 325 18.13 4.09 9.38
C PHE A 325 18.04 2.62 9.83
N GLY A 326 17.71 2.39 11.10
CA GLY A 326 17.75 1.08 11.72
C GLY A 326 19.07 0.81 12.44
N PHE A 327 19.32 -0.46 12.73
CA PHE A 327 20.48 -0.85 13.50
C PHE A 327 21.78 -0.69 12.71
N PHE A 328 22.82 -0.25 13.41
CA PHE A 328 24.18 -0.11 12.89
C PHE A 328 25.17 -0.51 13.99
N LEU A 329 26.36 -0.92 13.59
CA LEU A 329 27.45 -1.19 14.52
C LEU A 329 28.15 0.14 14.82
N ALA A 330 28.30 0.48 16.09
CA ALA A 330 29.03 1.64 16.56
C ALA A 330 30.19 1.21 17.47
N CYS A 331 31.34 1.86 17.33
CA CYS A 331 32.45 1.60 18.26
C CYS A 331 32.10 2.05 19.69
N THR A 332 32.35 1.19 20.68
CA THR A 332 32.23 1.52 22.12
C THR A 332 33.17 2.65 22.56
N GLY A 333 34.21 2.95 21.77
CA GLY A 333 35.13 4.07 22.00
C GLY A 333 34.57 5.46 21.70
N PHE A 334 33.29 5.61 21.33
CA PHE A 334 32.65 6.91 21.14
C PHE A 334 32.64 7.72 22.46
N PRO A 335 32.92 9.04 22.46
CA PRO A 335 33.09 9.94 21.31
C PRO A 335 34.50 9.97 20.67
N ALA A 336 35.51 9.33 21.28
CA ALA A 336 36.89 9.35 20.79
C ALA A 336 37.08 8.57 19.47
N CYS A 337 36.34 7.48 19.26
CA CYS A 337 36.28 6.74 17.99
C CYS A 337 34.87 6.83 17.39
N LYS A 338 34.73 7.49 16.23
CA LYS A 338 33.44 7.68 15.54
C LYS A 338 33.17 6.62 14.46
N ASN A 339 33.85 5.47 14.51
CA ASN A 339 33.67 4.41 13.53
C ASN A 339 32.26 3.81 13.62
N THR A 340 31.56 3.73 12.48
CA THR A 340 30.24 3.11 12.38
C THR A 340 30.16 2.25 11.12
N LYS A 341 29.42 1.15 11.20
CA LYS A 341 29.22 0.20 10.09
C LYS A 341 27.77 -0.23 9.96
N SER A 342 27.32 -0.51 8.74
CA SER A 342 26.03 -1.17 8.52
C SER A 342 26.07 -2.60 9.04
N ILE A 343 24.92 -3.13 9.47
CA ILE A 343 24.82 -4.54 9.85
C ILE A 343 24.84 -5.42 8.60
N PRO A 344 25.66 -6.49 8.58
CA PRO A 344 25.66 -7.46 7.49
C PRO A 344 24.31 -8.16 7.37
N LEU A 345 23.81 -8.29 6.14
CA LEU A 345 22.55 -8.99 5.85
C LEU A 345 22.75 -10.50 5.75
N ALA A 346 23.95 -10.96 5.40
CA ALA A 346 24.36 -12.35 5.37
C ALA A 346 25.88 -12.45 5.23
N VAL A 347 26.41 -13.65 5.39
CA VAL A 347 27.80 -13.99 5.08
C VAL A 347 27.93 -14.31 3.59
N CYS A 348 28.95 -13.76 2.93
CA CYS A 348 29.22 -13.98 1.52
C CYS A 348 29.67 -15.42 1.30
N PRO A 349 28.99 -16.20 0.45
CA PRO A 349 29.33 -17.59 0.24
C PRO A 349 30.64 -17.80 -0.55
N LYS A 350 31.19 -16.75 -1.17
CA LYS A 350 32.46 -16.85 -1.93
C LYS A 350 33.70 -16.56 -1.09
N CYS A 351 33.60 -15.67 -0.10
CA CYS A 351 34.78 -15.14 0.59
C CYS A 351 34.55 -14.86 2.09
N GLU A 352 33.43 -15.32 2.64
CA GLU A 352 33.02 -15.14 4.05
C GLU A 352 32.90 -13.67 4.51
N GLY A 353 33.04 -12.71 3.59
CA GLY A 353 32.87 -11.29 3.85
C GLY A 353 31.41 -10.91 4.02
N ASP A 354 31.15 -9.71 4.52
CA ASP A 354 29.78 -9.25 4.78
C ASP A 354 29.01 -8.94 3.49
N ILE A 355 27.76 -9.40 3.39
CA ILE A 355 26.81 -8.95 2.36
C ILE A 355 26.10 -7.69 2.83
N VAL A 356 26.15 -6.64 2.02
CA VAL A 356 25.54 -5.35 2.32
C VAL A 356 24.57 -4.91 1.21
N GLU A 357 23.58 -4.11 1.58
CA GLU A 357 22.68 -3.48 0.61
C GLU A 357 23.42 -2.37 -0.16
N ARG A 358 23.37 -2.41 -1.49
CA ARG A 358 23.94 -1.40 -2.37
C ARG A 358 22.87 -0.82 -3.30
N LYS A 359 23.03 0.46 -3.64
CA LYS A 359 22.17 1.19 -4.58
C LYS A 359 23.02 1.70 -5.74
N ASN A 360 22.58 1.45 -6.97
CA ASN A 360 23.27 1.98 -8.16
C ASN A 360 23.13 3.51 -8.23
N ALA A 361 24.26 4.20 -8.45
CA ALA A 361 24.33 5.67 -8.48
C ALA A 361 23.61 6.31 -9.69
N LYS A 362 23.34 5.56 -10.77
CA LYS A 362 22.61 6.06 -11.96
C LYS A 362 21.16 5.55 -11.94
N GLY A 363 20.24 6.49 -11.77
CA GLY A 363 18.83 6.24 -11.51
C GLY A 363 18.11 5.40 -12.57
N LYS A 364 17.84 4.14 -12.23
CA LYS A 364 16.51 3.49 -12.28
C LYS A 364 16.65 2.00 -11.90
N ARG A 365 16.25 1.71 -10.65
CA ARG A 365 15.61 0.48 -10.16
C ARG A 365 16.35 -0.86 -10.35
N LYS A 366 17.21 -1.18 -9.38
CA LYS A 366 17.06 -2.35 -8.48
C LYS A 366 18.09 -2.23 -7.35
N THR A 367 17.63 -2.32 -6.11
CA THR A 367 18.52 -2.59 -4.98
C THR A 367 19.19 -3.93 -5.22
N PHE A 368 20.49 -4.02 -4.96
CA PHE A 368 21.23 -5.27 -5.04
C PHE A 368 22.02 -5.48 -3.76
N TYR A 369 22.33 -6.74 -3.48
CA TYR A 369 23.06 -7.16 -2.31
C TYR A 369 24.37 -7.75 -2.78
N GLY A 370 25.47 -7.16 -2.35
CA GLY A 370 26.80 -7.54 -2.81
C GLY A 370 27.79 -7.61 -1.66
N CYS A 371 28.89 -8.32 -1.89
CA CYS A 371 29.95 -8.41 -0.89
C CYS A 371 30.55 -7.03 -0.59
N ALA A 372 30.79 -6.76 0.69
CA ALA A 372 31.47 -5.55 1.16
C ALA A 372 32.89 -5.44 0.58
N ASN A 373 33.55 -6.59 0.34
CA ASN A 373 34.92 -6.67 -0.18
C ASN A 373 35.03 -6.35 -1.69
N TYR A 374 33.95 -5.97 -2.39
CA TYR A 374 34.06 -5.53 -3.78
C TYR A 374 35.10 -4.39 -3.94
N PRO A 375 36.02 -4.44 -4.92
CA PRO A 375 36.02 -5.33 -6.10
C PRO A 375 36.71 -6.69 -5.93
N THR A 376 37.28 -7.03 -4.77
CA THR A 376 38.01 -8.30 -4.60
C THR A 376 37.09 -9.53 -4.59
N CYS A 377 35.83 -9.36 -4.18
CA CYS A 377 34.77 -10.36 -4.34
C CYS A 377 33.62 -9.78 -5.17
N ASP A 378 33.25 -10.50 -6.23
CA ASP A 378 32.24 -10.12 -7.23
C ASP A 378 30.84 -10.68 -6.93
N PHE A 379 30.64 -11.34 -5.79
CA PHE A 379 29.35 -11.90 -5.41
C PHE A 379 28.24 -10.82 -5.38
N LEU A 380 27.15 -11.09 -6.08
CA LEU A 380 26.00 -10.20 -6.22
C LEU A 380 24.70 -11.01 -6.31
N THR A 381 23.67 -10.54 -5.63
CA THR A 381 22.29 -11.03 -5.77
C THR A 381 21.29 -9.88 -5.76
N TYR A 382 20.17 -10.07 -6.47
CA TYR A 382 19.02 -9.15 -6.43
C TYR A 382 17.95 -9.58 -5.44
N HIS A 383 18.11 -10.75 -4.83
CA HIS A 383 17.20 -11.25 -3.81
C HIS A 383 17.74 -10.91 -2.43
N ARG A 384 16.90 -10.30 -1.59
CA ARG A 384 17.27 -9.92 -0.23
C ARG A 384 17.57 -11.18 0.59
N PRO A 385 18.75 -11.27 1.24
CA PRO A 385 19.03 -12.32 2.20
C PRO A 385 18.01 -12.28 3.35
N THR A 386 17.60 -13.45 3.81
CA THR A 386 16.85 -13.63 5.05
C THR A 386 17.81 -13.98 6.18
N ASP A 387 17.35 -13.85 7.42
CA ASP A 387 18.14 -14.19 8.61
C ASP A 387 18.30 -15.72 8.81
N SER A 388 17.82 -16.53 7.87
CA SER A 388 17.83 -17.99 7.93
C SER A 388 18.90 -18.58 6.99
N HIS A 389 19.59 -19.62 7.47
CA HIS A 389 20.55 -20.39 6.68
C HIS A 389 19.89 -21.66 6.11
N CYS A 390 20.41 -22.14 4.99
CA CYS A 390 19.96 -23.39 4.38
C CYS A 390 20.47 -24.57 5.21
N PRO A 391 19.61 -25.46 5.72
CA PRO A 391 20.04 -26.61 6.50
C PRO A 391 20.86 -27.63 5.68
N GLN A 392 20.73 -27.61 4.35
CA GLN A 392 21.47 -28.54 3.47
C GLN A 392 22.89 -28.09 3.11
N CYS A 393 23.13 -26.78 2.98
CA CYS A 393 24.42 -26.28 2.48
C CYS A 393 24.98 -25.07 3.24
N GLY A 394 24.30 -24.60 4.28
CA GLY A 394 24.74 -23.47 5.12
C GLY A 394 24.60 -22.08 4.48
N TRP A 395 24.35 -21.97 3.17
CA TRP A 395 24.20 -20.67 2.51
C TRP A 395 22.88 -19.99 2.93
N PHE A 396 22.84 -18.65 2.91
CA PHE A 396 21.64 -17.90 3.29
C PHE A 396 20.45 -18.17 2.36
N LEU A 397 19.25 -18.13 2.93
CA LEU A 397 18.00 -18.23 2.19
C LEU A 397 17.55 -16.85 1.70
N VAL A 398 16.79 -16.81 0.61
CA VAL A 398 16.17 -15.61 0.04
C VAL A 398 14.68 -15.83 -0.18
N GLU A 399 13.89 -14.76 -0.11
CA GLU A 399 12.47 -14.84 -0.49
C GLU A 399 12.32 -14.77 -2.02
N LYS A 400 11.66 -15.78 -2.59
CA LYS A 400 11.28 -15.86 -4.01
C LYS A 400 9.76 -16.00 -4.13
N ALA A 401 9.23 -15.52 -5.24
CA ALA A 401 7.83 -15.72 -5.58
C ALA A 401 7.75 -16.29 -7.00
N ASP A 402 7.05 -17.40 -7.15
CA ASP A 402 6.73 -17.99 -8.44
C ASP A 402 5.21 -18.13 -8.64
N LYS A 403 4.79 -18.43 -9.86
CA LYS A 403 3.36 -18.56 -10.21
C LYS A 403 2.74 -19.88 -9.74
N ARG A 404 3.55 -20.90 -9.41
CA ARG A 404 3.10 -22.27 -9.08
C ARG A 404 3.04 -22.53 -7.59
N SER A 405 4.00 -22.02 -6.84
CA SER A 405 4.28 -22.32 -5.43
C SER A 405 4.01 -21.11 -4.53
N GLY A 406 3.77 -19.93 -5.11
CA GLY A 406 3.57 -18.69 -4.36
C GLY A 406 4.87 -18.16 -3.77
N SER A 407 4.77 -17.39 -2.68
CA SER A 407 5.93 -16.83 -1.98
C SER A 407 6.56 -17.88 -1.07
N HIS A 408 7.83 -18.21 -1.30
CA HIS A 408 8.58 -19.21 -0.54
C HIS A 408 10.02 -18.74 -0.28
N LYS A 409 10.69 -19.31 0.72
CA LYS A 409 12.13 -19.11 0.94
C LYS A 409 12.88 -20.15 0.13
N ALA A 410 13.95 -19.76 -0.56
CA ALA A 410 14.78 -20.65 -1.36
C ALA A 410 16.26 -20.42 -1.06
N CYS A 411 17.06 -21.48 -1.16
CA CYS A 411 18.51 -21.32 -1.06
C CYS A 411 19.05 -20.49 -2.25
N ILE A 412 20.04 -19.63 -1.97
CA ILE A 412 20.73 -18.86 -3.02
C ILE A 412 21.80 -19.69 -3.75
N ASN A 413 22.24 -20.81 -3.19
CA ASN A 413 23.18 -21.73 -3.83
C ASN A 413 22.53 -22.36 -5.06
N PRO A 414 23.05 -22.13 -6.29
CA PRO A 414 22.49 -22.71 -7.51
C PRO A 414 22.51 -24.26 -7.54
N ALA A 415 23.40 -24.88 -6.77
CA ALA A 415 23.51 -26.33 -6.66
C ALA A 415 22.60 -26.93 -5.58
N CYS A 416 21.84 -26.12 -4.83
CA CYS A 416 20.97 -26.55 -3.75
C CYS A 416 19.49 -26.35 -4.11
N GLY A 417 18.72 -27.45 -4.13
CA GLY A 417 17.29 -27.45 -4.42
C GLY A 417 16.38 -27.13 -3.22
N TYR A 418 16.94 -26.73 -2.07
CA TYR A 418 16.16 -26.52 -0.85
C TYR A 418 15.15 -25.38 -0.99
N LEU A 419 13.88 -25.72 -0.81
CA LEU A 419 12.73 -24.82 -0.74
C LEU A 419 12.12 -24.93 0.65
N HIS A 420 11.86 -23.79 1.27
CA HIS A 420 11.24 -23.71 2.59
C HIS A 420 9.95 -22.89 2.50
N SER A 421 8.82 -23.58 2.66
CA SER A 421 7.53 -22.99 2.98
C SER A 421 7.46 -22.79 4.49
N LYS A 422 7.20 -21.57 4.94
CA LYS A 422 7.15 -21.25 6.38
C LYS A 422 5.93 -21.93 7.02
N ASP A 423 6.16 -22.77 8.03
CA ASP A 423 5.52 -22.69 9.36
C ASP A 423 6.18 -23.67 10.33
N GLU A 424 7.31 -23.26 10.90
CA GLU A 424 7.70 -23.68 12.25
C GLU A 424 8.19 -22.41 12.96
N SER A 425 7.27 -21.71 13.61
CA SER A 425 7.65 -20.80 14.68
C SER A 425 8.18 -21.65 15.82
N VAL A 426 9.48 -21.51 16.06
CA VAL A 426 10.21 -21.89 17.26
C VAL A 426 9.30 -21.70 18.48
N GLN A 427 8.92 -22.81 19.11
CA GLN A 427 8.58 -22.84 20.53
C GLN A 427 9.90 -22.65 21.27
N GLU A 428 10.13 -21.47 21.81
CA GLU A 428 11.13 -21.26 22.86
C GLU A 428 10.37 -21.29 24.18
N GLU A 429 10.80 -22.21 25.05
CA GLU A 429 10.29 -22.46 26.41
C GLU A 429 10.50 -21.30 27.39
#